data_AF-A0A956PQA6-F1
#
_entry.id   AF-A0A956PQA6-F1
#
_cell.length_a   1.000
_cell.length_b   1.000
_cell.length_c   1.000
_cell.angle_alpha   90.00
_cell.angle_beta   90.00
_cell.angle_gamma   90.00
#
_symmetry.space_group_name_H-M   'P 1'
#
loop_
_entity.id
_entity.type
_entity.pdbx_description
1 polymer ?
#
loop_
_entity_poly.entity_id
_entity_poly.type
_entity_poly.pdbx_seq_one_letter_code
_entity_poly.pdbx_strand_id
1 'polypeptide(L)'
;RRFWAARTLGGFLTGLAVALVLWFLDFPLAWLWGAINFLLNYIPTVGSFVGVLFPIGFSMVVDTGVSPQVVALAVGGIQLVFGTFIDPLIQDRFLPLSSLTIFVAIMFWGWIWGPWGALIGVPLTFTLAKLSLFHPVYRAFGRLVIQKEPPEDYQRPAQ
;
A
#
# COMPACT_ATOMS: atom_id res chain seq x y z
N ARG A 1 -2.33 -13.01 14.86
CA ARG A 1 -0.90 -13.41 14.97
C ARG A 1 -0.28 -13.71 13.59
N ARG A 2 -0.88 -14.56 12.75
CA ARG A 2 -0.39 -14.85 11.38
C ARG A 2 -0.28 -13.60 10.48
N PHE A 3 -1.25 -12.69 10.53
CA PHE A 3 -1.22 -11.41 9.78
C PHE A 3 0.01 -10.55 10.11
N TRP A 4 0.25 -10.26 11.39
CA TRP A 4 1.38 -9.46 11.83
C TRP A 4 2.72 -10.11 11.48
N ALA A 5 2.82 -11.44 11.63
CA ALA A 5 4.01 -12.18 11.21
C ALA A 5 4.24 -12.11 9.69
N ALA A 6 3.19 -12.22 8.88
CA ALA A 6 3.29 -12.08 7.43
C ALA A 6 3.72 -10.66 7.02
N ARG A 7 3.21 -9.61 7.69
CA ARG A 7 3.61 -8.23 7.43
C ARG A 7 5.07 -7.97 7.80
N THR A 8 5.52 -8.46 8.95
CA THR A 8 6.93 -8.31 9.37
C THR A 8 7.86 -9.08 8.43
N LEU A 9 7.53 -10.32 8.07
CA LEU A 9 8.34 -11.12 7.14
C LEU A 9 8.38 -10.47 5.76
N GLY A 10 7.22 -10.04 5.24
CA GLY A 10 7.12 -9.41 3.93
C GLY A 10 7.87 -8.08 3.84
N GLY A 11 7.73 -7.25 4.87
CA GLY A 11 8.53 -6.03 4.98
C GLY A 11 10.01 -6.33 5.06
N PHE A 12 10.41 -7.34 5.85
CA PHE A 12 11.83 -7.68 6.05
C PHE A 12 12.46 -8.15 4.74
N LEU A 13 11.78 -9.01 4.00
CA LEU A 13 12.24 -9.46 2.68
C LEU A 13 12.37 -8.30 1.69
N THR A 14 11.39 -7.40 1.66
CA THR A 14 11.45 -6.19 0.82
C THR A 14 12.64 -5.30 1.18
N GLY A 15 12.79 -4.97 2.47
CA GLY A 15 13.88 -4.12 2.96
C GLY A 15 15.26 -4.74 2.72
N LEU A 16 15.39 -6.06 2.95
CA LEU A 16 16.62 -6.80 2.68
C LEU A 16 16.96 -6.82 1.19
N ALA A 17 15.97 -7.05 0.32
CA ALA A 17 16.18 -7.01 -1.13
C ALA A 17 16.64 -5.64 -1.60
N VAL A 18 16.03 -4.56 -1.09
CA VAL A 18 16.45 -3.18 -1.40
C VAL A 18 17.88 -2.93 -0.92
N ALA A 19 18.22 -3.31 0.33
CA ALA A 19 19.58 -3.15 0.86
C ALA A 19 20.61 -3.88 0.00
N LEU A 20 20.35 -5.15 -0.35
CA LEU A 20 21.28 -5.96 -1.12
C LEU A 20 21.48 -5.40 -2.53
N VAL A 21 20.41 -5.03 -3.23
CA VAL A 21 20.53 -4.49 -4.59
C VAL A 21 21.26 -3.15 -4.60
N LEU A 22 20.96 -2.25 -3.66
CA LEU A 22 21.70 -0.99 -3.56
C LEU A 22 23.16 -1.21 -3.14
N TRP A 23 23.43 -2.19 -2.29
CA TRP A 23 24.80 -2.55 -1.90
C TRP A 23 25.60 -3.10 -3.09
N PHE A 24 24.99 -3.94 -3.94
CA PHE A 24 25.62 -4.42 -5.19
C PHE A 24 25.88 -3.32 -6.21
N LEU A 25 25.13 -2.21 -6.16
CA LEU A 25 25.34 -1.05 -7.01
C LEU A 25 26.35 -0.05 -6.41
N ASP A 26 27.02 -0.42 -5.31
CA ASP A 26 27.88 0.48 -4.52
C ASP A 26 27.17 1.77 -4.10
N PHE A 27 25.83 1.73 -3.97
CA PHE A 27 25.03 2.88 -3.63
C PHE A 27 25.22 3.25 -2.15
N PRO A 28 25.50 4.53 -1.84
CA PRO A 28 25.72 4.97 -0.47
C PRO A 28 24.49 4.73 0.41
N LEU A 29 24.76 4.37 1.67
CA LEU A 29 23.74 4.14 2.69
C LEU A 29 22.74 3.02 2.31
N ALA A 30 23.14 2.04 1.49
CA ALA A 30 22.29 0.92 1.06
C ALA A 30 21.49 0.26 2.21
N TRP A 31 22.15 -0.02 3.33
CA TRP A 31 21.52 -0.61 4.53
C TRP A 31 20.47 0.30 5.16
N LEU A 32 20.69 1.62 5.17
CA LEU A 32 19.72 2.60 5.65
C LEU A 32 18.46 2.58 4.78
N TRP A 33 18.64 2.58 3.45
CA TRP A 33 17.51 2.54 2.52
C TRP A 33 16.69 1.27 2.63
N GLY A 34 17.33 0.13 2.86
CA GLY A 34 16.64 -1.12 3.17
C GLY A 34 15.88 -1.08 4.50
N ALA A 35 16.48 -0.51 5.55
CA ALA A 35 15.80 -0.33 6.84
C ALA A 35 14.58 0.61 6.74
N ILE A 36 14.71 1.71 5.99
CA ILE A 36 13.58 2.62 5.70
C ILE A 36 12.49 1.86 4.95
N ASN A 37 12.83 1.09 3.92
CA ASN A 37 11.84 0.32 3.16
C ASN A 37 11.16 -0.75 4.03
N PHE A 38 11.90 -1.42 4.93
CA PHE A 38 11.33 -2.34 5.92
C PHE A 38 10.28 -1.66 6.81
N LEU A 39 10.63 -0.52 7.39
CA LEU A 39 9.74 0.23 8.28
C LEU A 39 8.53 0.80 7.54
N LEU A 40 8.74 1.32 6.33
CA LEU A 40 7.68 1.91 5.53
C LEU A 40 6.72 0.86 4.98
N ASN A 41 7.16 -0.38 4.77
CA ASN A 41 6.30 -1.46 4.27
C ASN A 41 5.11 -1.76 5.21
N TYR A 42 5.10 -1.27 6.46
CA TYR A 42 3.91 -1.35 7.31
C TYR A 42 2.72 -0.52 6.81
N ILE A 43 2.96 0.52 5.99
CA ILE A 43 1.92 1.39 5.42
C ILE A 43 1.76 1.02 3.93
N PRO A 44 0.69 0.29 3.54
CA PRO A 44 0.48 -0.12 2.16
C PRO A 44 0.49 1.08 1.20
N THR A 45 1.09 0.88 0.03
CA THR A 45 1.24 1.85 -1.07
C THR A 45 2.05 3.10 -0.76
N VAL A 46 1.74 3.83 0.32
CA VAL A 46 2.50 5.02 0.74
C VAL A 46 3.93 4.63 1.05
N GLY A 47 4.11 3.54 1.80
CA GLY A 47 5.43 3.06 2.17
C GLY A 47 6.28 2.64 0.97
N SER A 48 5.68 1.95 0.01
CA SER A 48 6.37 1.56 -1.23
C SER A 48 6.74 2.75 -2.09
N PHE A 49 5.85 3.74 -2.20
CA PHE A 49 6.14 4.96 -2.96
C PHE A 49 7.27 5.77 -2.32
N VAL A 50 7.16 6.07 -1.03
CA VAL A 50 8.17 6.83 -0.29
C VAL A 50 9.50 6.08 -0.24
N GLY A 51 9.45 4.76 -0.07
CA GLY A 51 10.63 3.89 -0.07
C GLY A 51 11.40 3.86 -1.39
N VAL A 52 10.74 4.18 -2.51
CA VAL A 52 11.38 4.36 -3.84
C VAL A 52 11.80 5.81 -4.06
N LEU A 53 10.93 6.76 -3.70
CA LEU A 53 11.14 8.18 -3.95
C LEU A 53 12.37 8.72 -3.22
N PHE A 54 12.59 8.32 -1.96
CA PHE A 54 13.69 8.86 -1.18
C PHE A 54 15.09 8.45 -1.70
N PRO A 55 15.39 7.17 -2.00
CA PRO A 55 16.65 6.79 -2.63
C PRO A 55 16.87 7.50 -3.98
N ILE A 56 15.82 7.62 -4.80
CA ILE A 56 15.91 8.34 -6.09
C ILE A 56 16.25 9.81 -5.83
N GLY A 57 15.50 10.49 -4.96
CA GLY A 57 15.74 11.90 -4.63
C GLY A 57 17.14 12.13 -4.07
N PHE A 58 17.62 11.22 -3.22
CA PHE A 58 18.99 11.26 -2.71
C PHE A 58 20.02 11.17 -3.85
N SER A 59 19.84 10.25 -4.79
CA SER A 59 20.73 10.10 -5.96
C SER A 59 20.72 11.29 -6.92
N MET A 60 19.66 12.13 -6.89
CA MET A 60 19.58 13.35 -7.71
C MET A 60 20.32 14.53 -7.09
N VAL A 61 20.45 14.54 -5.76
CA VAL A 61 21.06 15.66 -5.02
C VAL A 61 22.53 15.35 -4.67
N VAL A 62 22.86 14.09 -4.46
CA VAL A 62 24.18 13.62 -4.07
C VAL A 62 24.78 12.82 -5.22
N ASP A 63 26.06 13.04 -5.52
CA ASP A 63 26.78 12.17 -6.45
C ASP A 63 27.02 10.81 -5.79
N THR A 64 26.26 9.82 -6.27
CA THR A 64 26.27 8.45 -5.74
C THR A 64 27.02 7.48 -6.64
N GLY A 65 27.50 7.93 -7.81
CA GLY A 65 28.05 7.05 -8.85
C GLY A 65 27.01 6.21 -9.61
N VAL A 66 25.73 6.23 -9.18
CA VAL A 66 24.63 5.49 -9.80
C VAL A 66 23.60 6.48 -10.31
N SER A 67 23.12 6.30 -11.56
CA SER A 67 22.12 7.22 -12.10
C SER A 67 20.77 7.07 -11.38
N PRO A 68 20.00 8.16 -11.20
CA PRO A 68 18.68 8.09 -10.58
C PRO A 68 17.71 7.13 -11.28
N GLN A 69 17.90 6.92 -12.59
CA GLN A 69 17.08 5.98 -13.39
C GLN A 69 17.37 4.53 -13.00
N VAL A 70 18.65 4.19 -12.77
CA VAL A 70 19.05 2.85 -12.32
C VAL A 70 18.51 2.60 -10.91
N VAL A 71 18.62 3.58 -10.01
CA VAL A 71 18.05 3.50 -8.66
C VAL A 71 16.53 3.31 -8.72
N ALA A 72 15.84 4.06 -9.59
CA ALA A 72 14.40 3.96 -9.77
C ALA A 72 13.97 2.58 -10.28
N LEU A 73 14.67 2.03 -11.26
CA LEU A 73 14.40 0.70 -11.79
C LEU A 73 14.70 -0.39 -10.75
N ALA A 74 15.81 -0.28 -10.04
CA ALA A 74 16.22 -1.24 -9.02
C ALA A 74 15.24 -1.29 -7.84
N VAL A 75 15.05 -0.15 -7.15
CA VAL A 75 14.21 -0.09 -5.94
C VAL A 75 12.73 -0.18 -6.32
N GLY A 76 12.31 0.49 -7.39
CA GLY A 76 10.94 0.42 -7.91
C GLY A 76 10.57 -0.99 -8.39
N GLY A 77 11.48 -1.67 -9.09
CA GLY A 77 11.29 -3.05 -9.51
C GLY A 77 11.07 -4.00 -8.34
N ILE A 78 11.86 -3.86 -7.27
CA ILE A 78 11.66 -4.65 -6.04
C ILE A 78 10.28 -4.37 -5.43
N GLN A 79 9.89 -3.10 -5.30
CA GLN A 79 8.57 -2.76 -4.75
C GLN A 79 7.42 -3.25 -5.63
N LEU A 80 7.56 -3.26 -6.95
CA LEU A 80 6.55 -3.82 -7.85
C LEU A 80 6.43 -5.34 -7.70
N VAL A 81 7.56 -6.05 -7.67
CA VAL A 81 7.59 -7.51 -7.48
C VAL A 81 6.98 -7.86 -6.12
N PHE A 82 7.56 -7.34 -5.04
CA PHE A 82 7.11 -7.68 -3.70
C PHE A 82 5.71 -7.14 -3.38
N GLY A 83 5.33 -5.95 -3.87
CA GLY A 83 3.97 -5.43 -3.75
C GLY A 83 2.95 -6.33 -4.45
N THR A 84 3.27 -6.85 -5.64
CA THR A 84 2.37 -7.74 -6.38
C THR A 84 2.25 -9.13 -5.74
N PHE A 85 3.31 -9.65 -5.10
CA PHE A 85 3.28 -10.98 -4.48
C PHE A 85 2.83 -10.98 -3.01
N ILE A 86 3.29 -10.02 -2.21
CA ILE A 86 3.05 -9.98 -0.76
C ILE A 86 1.70 -9.35 -0.45
N ASP A 87 1.35 -8.23 -1.07
CA ASP A 87 0.14 -7.52 -0.69
C ASP A 87 -1.15 -8.34 -0.90
N PRO A 88 -1.35 -9.15 -1.97
CA PRO A 88 -2.53 -10.00 -2.08
C PRO A 88 -2.56 -11.15 -1.06
N LEU A 89 -1.40 -11.60 -0.58
CA LEU A 89 -1.33 -12.64 0.45
C LEU A 89 -1.68 -12.09 1.85
N ILE A 90 -1.55 -10.77 2.04
CA ILE A 90 -1.81 -10.09 3.32
C ILE A 90 -3.16 -9.36 3.31
N GLN A 91 -3.58 -8.81 2.17
CA GLN A 91 -4.88 -8.19 2.00
C GLN A 91 -5.95 -9.27 1.87
N ASP A 92 -6.43 -9.72 3.02
CA ASP A 92 -7.62 -10.54 3.11
C ASP A 92 -8.83 -9.73 2.58
N ARG A 93 -9.27 -10.13 1.38
CA ARG A 93 -10.60 -9.92 0.78
C ARG A 93 -10.93 -8.56 0.16
N PHE A 94 -11.46 -8.69 -1.05
CA PHE A 94 -12.24 -7.73 -1.82
C PHE A 94 -13.14 -6.89 -0.90
N LEU A 95 -13.03 -5.57 -1.00
CA LEU A 95 -14.02 -4.69 -0.38
C LEU A 95 -15.39 -5.05 -0.98
N PRO A 96 -16.44 -5.31 -0.17
CA PRO A 96 -17.78 -5.67 -0.65
C PRO A 96 -18.53 -4.46 -1.27
N LEU A 97 -17.80 -3.64 -2.04
CA LEU A 97 -18.29 -2.47 -2.73
C LEU A 97 -18.81 -2.86 -4.11
N SER A 98 -19.86 -2.19 -4.54
CA SER A 98 -20.32 -2.31 -5.93
C SER A 98 -19.29 -1.74 -6.91
N SER A 99 -19.23 -2.28 -8.14
CA SER A 99 -18.35 -1.75 -9.20
C SER A 99 -18.62 -0.26 -9.48
N LEU A 100 -19.89 0.16 -9.38
CA LEU A 100 -20.28 1.57 -9.52
C LEU A 100 -19.68 2.42 -8.40
N THR A 101 -19.73 1.97 -7.16
CA THR A 101 -19.12 2.70 -6.03
C THR A 101 -17.62 2.83 -6.22
N ILE A 102 -16.94 1.76 -6.64
CA ILE A 102 -15.49 1.80 -6.91
C ILE A 102 -15.18 2.84 -7.99
N PHE A 103 -15.94 2.84 -9.09
CA PHE A 103 -15.79 3.81 -10.17
C PHE A 103 -16.01 5.25 -9.69
N VAL A 104 -17.11 5.51 -8.99
CA VAL A 104 -17.43 6.84 -8.44
C VAL A 104 -16.38 7.29 -7.43
N ALA A 105 -15.90 6.39 -6.57
CA ALA A 105 -14.84 6.69 -5.61
C ALA A 105 -13.54 7.10 -6.32
N ILE A 106 -13.12 6.36 -7.34
CA ILE A 106 -11.91 6.68 -8.11
C ILE A 106 -12.05 8.03 -8.81
N MET A 107 -13.20 8.31 -9.41
CA MET A 107 -13.43 9.61 -10.07
C MET A 107 -13.51 10.76 -9.08
N PHE A 108 -14.29 10.61 -8.01
CA PHE A 108 -14.50 11.65 -7.01
C PHE A 108 -13.20 11.98 -6.28
N TRP A 109 -12.56 10.97 -5.71
CA TRP A 109 -11.31 11.16 -5.00
C TRP A 109 -10.20 11.50 -5.99
N GLY A 110 -10.11 10.84 -7.15
CA GLY A 110 -9.13 11.19 -8.18
C GLY A 110 -9.22 12.64 -8.66
N TRP A 111 -10.41 13.23 -8.68
CA TRP A 111 -10.61 14.64 -9.02
C TRP A 111 -10.10 15.60 -7.94
N ILE A 112 -10.17 15.25 -6.65
CA ILE A 112 -9.77 16.13 -5.53
C ILE A 112 -8.25 16.37 -5.47
N TRP A 113 -7.47 15.30 -5.63
CA TRP A 113 -6.02 15.27 -5.35
C TRP A 113 -5.23 14.44 -6.39
N GLY A 114 -5.84 14.18 -7.55
CA GLY A 114 -5.18 13.54 -8.69
C GLY A 114 -4.98 12.02 -8.51
N PRO A 115 -3.89 11.46 -9.05
CA PRO A 115 -3.60 10.01 -8.99
C PRO A 115 -3.62 9.44 -7.57
N TRP A 116 -3.18 10.23 -6.58
CA TRP A 116 -3.19 9.83 -5.17
C TRP A 116 -4.59 9.57 -4.64
N GLY A 117 -5.56 10.37 -5.10
CA GLY A 117 -6.96 10.18 -4.76
C GLY A 117 -7.59 8.96 -5.36
N ALA A 118 -7.28 8.69 -6.63
CA ALA A 118 -7.74 7.49 -7.28
C ALA A 118 -7.26 6.24 -6.52
N LEU A 119 -6.04 6.29 -5.98
CA LEU A 119 -5.43 5.20 -5.23
C LEU A 119 -6.10 4.97 -3.87
N ILE A 120 -6.28 6.02 -3.07
CA ILE A 120 -6.86 5.90 -1.71
C ILE A 120 -8.39 5.96 -1.68
N GLY A 121 -9.03 6.33 -2.79
CA GLY A 121 -10.45 6.64 -2.83
C GLY A 121 -11.35 5.45 -2.49
N VAL A 122 -10.99 4.26 -2.95
CA VAL A 122 -11.74 3.01 -2.68
C VAL A 122 -11.75 2.67 -1.18
N PRO A 123 -10.60 2.51 -0.49
CA PRO A 123 -10.59 2.21 0.95
C PRO A 123 -11.19 3.34 1.80
N LEU A 124 -11.02 4.60 1.40
CA LEU A 124 -11.64 5.74 2.09
C LEU A 124 -13.17 5.68 2.00
N THR A 125 -13.70 5.44 0.80
CA THR A 125 -15.15 5.31 0.58
C THR A 125 -15.74 4.13 1.37
N PHE A 126 -15.04 3.00 1.42
CA PHE A 126 -15.44 1.87 2.25
C PHE A 126 -15.49 2.22 3.73
N THR A 127 -14.47 2.91 4.24
CA THR A 127 -14.39 3.31 5.65
C THR A 127 -15.53 4.27 6.00
N LEU A 128 -15.81 5.24 5.12
CA LEU A 128 -16.94 6.17 5.27
C LEU A 128 -18.28 5.43 5.24
N ALA A 129 -18.48 4.50 4.31
CA ALA A 129 -19.70 3.70 4.22
C ALA A 129 -19.89 2.82 5.46
N LYS A 130 -18.81 2.21 5.97
CA LYS A 130 -18.85 1.42 7.20
C LYS A 130 -19.17 2.29 8.42
N LEU A 131 -18.58 3.48 8.51
CA LEU A 131 -18.87 4.45 9.57
C LEU A 131 -20.34 4.89 9.54
N SER A 132 -20.89 5.08 8.34
CA SER A 132 -22.28 5.50 8.15
C SER A 132 -23.30 4.49 8.66
N LEU A 133 -22.94 3.21 8.80
CA LEU A 133 -23.80 2.17 9.37
C LEU A 133 -24.02 2.34 10.88
N PHE A 134 -23.06 2.92 11.60
CA PHE A 134 -23.16 3.18 13.04
C PHE A 134 -24.17 4.28 13.37
N HIS A 135 -24.40 5.24 12.46
CA HIS A 135 -25.30 6.36 12.68
C HIS A 135 -26.66 6.15 11.98
N PRO A 136 -27.80 6.28 12.69
CA PRO A 136 -29.13 5.98 12.13
C PRO A 136 -29.49 6.83 10.91
N VAL A 137 -29.03 8.08 10.86
CA VAL A 137 -29.30 9.03 9.75
C VAL A 137 -28.61 8.62 8.45
N TYR A 138 -27.41 8.04 8.51
CA TYR A 138 -26.59 7.75 7.32
C TYR A 138 -26.55 6.25 6.98
N ARG A 139 -27.34 5.43 7.68
CA ARG A 139 -27.38 3.98 7.52
C ARG A 139 -27.90 3.54 6.15
N ALA A 140 -28.77 4.34 5.51
CA ALA A 140 -29.27 4.07 4.16
C ALA A 140 -28.15 4.15 3.12
N PHE A 141 -27.29 5.18 3.22
CA PHE A 141 -26.14 5.35 2.34
C PHE A 141 -25.15 4.17 2.44
N GLY A 142 -24.82 3.74 3.66
CA GLY A 142 -23.91 2.61 3.88
C GLY A 142 -24.41 1.30 3.27
N ARG A 143 -25.73 1.04 3.34
CA ARG A 143 -26.36 -0.15 2.75
C ARG A 143 -26.41 -0.13 1.21
N LEU A 144 -26.50 1.04 0.59
CA LEU A 144 -26.45 1.16 -0.87
C LEU A 144 -25.04 0.93 -1.43
N VAL A 145 -24.04 1.35 -0.65
CA VAL A 145 -22.63 1.29 -1.05
C VAL A 145 -22.03 -0.09 -0.84
N ILE A 146 -22.39 -0.77 0.25
CA ILE A 146 -21.91 -2.10 0.61
C ILE A 146 -22.98 -3.13 0.18
N GLN A 147 -22.80 -3.75 -0.98
CA GLN A 147 -23.79 -4.65 -1.58
C GLN A 147 -23.67 -6.11 -1.14
N LYS A 148 -22.49 -6.53 -0.63
CA LYS A 148 -22.26 -7.91 -0.20
C LYS A 148 -22.12 -7.95 1.32
N GLU A 149 -22.92 -8.77 1.99
CA GLU A 149 -22.71 -9.05 3.41
C GLU A 149 -21.29 -9.59 3.61
N PRO A 150 -20.60 -9.18 4.70
CA PRO A 150 -19.25 -9.67 4.97
C PRO A 150 -19.30 -11.20 5.05
N PRO A 151 -18.37 -11.91 4.38
CA PRO A 151 -18.34 -13.38 4.38
C PRO A 151 -18.42 -13.92 5.82
N GLU A 152 -19.23 -14.97 6.04
CA GLU A 152 -19.62 -15.55 7.34
C GLU A 152 -18.49 -15.66 8.39
N ASP A 153 -17.26 -15.87 7.94
CA ASP A 153 -16.06 -15.95 8.77
C ASP A 153 -15.79 -14.66 9.59
N TYR A 154 -16.27 -13.50 9.14
CA TYR A 154 -16.20 -12.21 9.85
C TYR A 154 -17.34 -11.99 10.84
N GLN A 155 -18.36 -12.85 10.81
CA GLN A 155 -19.52 -12.79 11.70
C GLN A 155 -19.35 -13.72 12.92
N ARG A 156 -18.30 -14.56 12.94
CA ARG A 156 -17.95 -15.36 14.11
C ARG A 156 -17.37 -14.44 15.18
N PRO A 157 -18.01 -14.28 16.36
CA PRO A 157 -17.32 -13.71 17.50
C PRO A 157 -16.09 -14.59 17.76
N ALA A 158 -14.95 -13.98 18.06
CA ALA A 158 -13.74 -14.70 18.43
C ALA A 158 -14.07 -15.67 19.58
N GLN A 159 -14.23 -16.94 19.23
CA GLN A 159 -14.33 -18.04 20.18
C GLN A 159 -12.93 -18.48 20.57
#